data_AF-A0A6S7AEP5-F1
#
_entry.id   AF-A0A6S7AEP5-F1
#
_cell.length_a   1.000
_cell.length_b   1.000
_cell.length_c   1.000
_cell.angle_alpha   90.00
_cell.angle_beta   90.00
_cell.angle_gamma   90.00
#
_symmetry.space_group_name_H-M   'P 1'
#
loop_
_entity.id
_entity.type
_entity.pdbx_description
1 polymer ?
#
loop_
_entity_poly.entity_id
_entity_poly.type
_entity_poly.pdbx_seq_one_letter_code
_entity_poly.pdbx_strand_id
1 'polypeptide(L)'
;MVAQLQGITDRDQAEALRGHTVQAPRGSFPAPEEDEYYWVDLIGCALYSSANGEPARIGVVSEVLDNGAHAVLKVLLQKGEGESPEPVLDAKGRPAEMLVPFVRAHIHAVDLAARRIDSDWPADF
;
A
#
# COMPACT_ATOMS: atom_id res chain seq x y z
N MET A 1 -13.08 14.60 -15.20
CA MET A 1 -13.58 13.31 -15.72
C MET A 1 -15.10 13.31 -15.62
N VAL A 2 -15.82 12.73 -16.59
CA VAL A 2 -17.29 12.63 -16.60
C VAL A 2 -17.65 11.19 -17.00
N ALA A 3 -18.67 10.59 -16.38
CA ALA A 3 -19.16 9.25 -16.69
C ALA A 3 -20.68 9.26 -16.86
N GLN A 4 -21.20 8.45 -17.79
CA GLN A 4 -22.63 8.23 -17.98
C GLN A 4 -22.97 6.81 -17.54
N LEU A 5 -23.79 6.68 -16.50
CA LEU A 5 -24.28 5.39 -16.03
C LEU A 5 -25.42 4.91 -16.94
N GLN A 6 -25.38 3.63 -17.33
CA GLN A 6 -26.44 3.05 -18.14
C GLN A 6 -27.79 3.17 -17.42
N GLY A 7 -28.81 3.65 -18.13
CA GLY A 7 -30.14 3.89 -17.57
C GLY A 7 -30.36 5.27 -16.97
N ILE A 8 -29.29 6.06 -16.76
CA ILE A 8 -29.39 7.45 -16.26
C ILE A 8 -29.25 8.41 -17.44
N THR A 9 -30.38 8.93 -17.92
CA THR A 9 -30.43 9.70 -19.19
C THR A 9 -30.83 11.16 -19.03
N ASP A 10 -31.17 11.61 -17.82
CA ASP A 10 -31.52 13.00 -17.54
C ASP A 10 -30.81 13.55 -16.31
N ARG A 11 -30.95 14.86 -16.12
CA ARG A 11 -30.29 15.62 -15.07
C ARG A 11 -30.79 15.23 -13.67
N ASP A 12 -32.08 15.02 -13.50
CA ASP A 12 -32.68 14.79 -12.19
C ASP A 12 -32.23 13.43 -11.64
N GLN A 13 -32.18 12.41 -12.50
CA GLN A 13 -31.64 11.10 -12.17
C GLN A 13 -30.15 11.16 -11.80
N ALA A 14 -29.35 11.96 -12.52
CA ALA A 14 -27.94 12.16 -12.19
C ALA A 14 -27.74 12.93 -10.87
N GLU A 15 -28.56 13.94 -10.61
CA GLU A 15 -28.51 14.70 -9.35
C GLU A 15 -28.87 13.85 -8.14
N ALA A 16 -29.80 12.91 -8.27
CA ALA A 16 -30.17 11.96 -7.20
C ALA A 16 -29.00 11.07 -6.75
N LEU A 17 -27.99 10.86 -7.60
CA LEU A 17 -26.80 10.08 -7.29
C LEU A 17 -25.67 10.91 -6.66
N ARG A 18 -25.86 12.21 -6.47
CA ARG A 18 -24.86 13.08 -5.85
C ARG A 18 -24.52 12.55 -4.44
N GLY A 19 -23.22 12.48 -4.14
CA GLY A 19 -22.71 12.03 -2.84
C GLY A 19 -22.65 10.51 -2.67
N HIS A 20 -23.10 9.73 -3.66
CA HIS A 20 -22.89 8.28 -3.64
C HIS A 20 -21.42 7.93 -3.91
N THR A 21 -20.98 6.82 -3.33
CA THR A 21 -19.62 6.28 -3.55
C THR A 21 -19.63 5.30 -4.71
N VAL A 22 -18.70 5.46 -5.65
CA VAL A 22 -18.49 4.49 -6.73
C VAL A 22 -17.50 3.43 -6.26
N GLN A 23 -17.89 2.16 -6.38
CA GLN A 23 -17.06 1.01 -6.03
C GLN A 23 -16.97 0.07 -7.23
N ALA A 24 -15.81 -0.56 -7.42
CA ALA A 24 -15.60 -1.60 -8.43
C ALA A 24 -15.13 -2.88 -7.75
N PRO A 25 -15.62 -4.06 -8.16
CA PRO A 25 -15.17 -5.32 -7.57
C PRO A 25 -13.71 -5.57 -7.94
N ARG A 26 -12.92 -6.09 -6.99
CA ARG A 26 -11.49 -6.39 -7.22
C ARG A 26 -11.27 -7.32 -8.42
N GLY A 27 -12.18 -8.26 -8.66
CA GLY A 27 -12.11 -9.21 -9.77
C GLY A 27 -12.40 -8.63 -11.17
N SER A 28 -12.85 -7.37 -11.29
CA SER A 28 -12.98 -6.70 -12.59
C SER A 28 -11.73 -5.93 -12.98
N PHE A 29 -10.70 -5.94 -12.15
CA PHE A 29 -9.45 -5.25 -12.45
C PHE A 29 -8.70 -6.07 -13.49
N PRO A 30 -8.11 -5.43 -14.51
CA PRO A 30 -7.17 -6.09 -15.41
C PRO A 30 -6.09 -6.84 -14.63
N ALA A 31 -5.54 -7.91 -15.20
CA ALA A 31 -4.32 -8.48 -14.67
C ALA A 31 -3.19 -7.46 -14.87
N PRO A 32 -2.41 -7.11 -13.83
CA PRO A 32 -1.25 -6.25 -14.00
C PRO A 32 -0.17 -6.98 -14.82
N GLU A 33 0.70 -6.22 -15.48
CA GLU A 33 1.89 -6.78 -16.13
C GLU A 33 2.91 -7.29 -15.09
N GLU A 34 3.97 -7.94 -15.57
CA GLU A 34 5.08 -8.34 -14.69
C GLU A 34 5.69 -7.10 -14.04
N ASP A 35 5.90 -7.15 -12.72
CA ASP A 35 6.37 -6.04 -11.88
C ASP A 35 5.43 -4.82 -11.80
N GLU A 36 4.16 -4.97 -12.22
CA GLU A 36 3.10 -4.02 -11.92
C GLU A 36 2.21 -4.52 -10.77
N TYR A 37 1.80 -3.57 -9.92
CA TYR A 37 1.01 -3.88 -8.73
C TYR A 37 -0.08 -2.84 -8.54
N TYR A 38 -1.29 -3.30 -8.20
CA TYR A 38 -2.29 -2.38 -7.69
C TYR A 38 -1.93 -1.97 -6.27
N TRP A 39 -1.96 -0.66 -5.99
CA TRP A 39 -1.61 -0.13 -4.66
C TRP A 39 -2.45 -0.74 -3.54
N VAL A 40 -3.71 -1.07 -3.82
CA VAL A 40 -4.61 -1.73 -2.86
C VAL A 40 -4.09 -3.11 -2.40
N ASP A 41 -3.31 -3.80 -3.24
CA ASP A 41 -2.72 -5.09 -2.87
C ASP A 41 -1.46 -4.92 -2.02
N LEU A 42 -0.73 -3.82 -2.23
CA LEU A 42 0.48 -3.50 -1.46
C LEU A 42 0.12 -3.07 -0.03
N ILE A 43 -1.01 -2.38 0.15
CA ILE A 43 -1.51 -2.02 1.48
C ILE A 43 -1.74 -3.29 2.30
N GLY A 44 -1.22 -3.31 3.53
CA GLY A 44 -1.27 -4.44 4.44
C GLY A 44 -0.18 -5.49 4.21
N CYS A 45 0.69 -5.33 3.21
CA CYS A 45 1.88 -6.17 3.09
C CYS A 45 2.90 -5.83 4.19
N ALA A 46 3.56 -6.85 4.73
CA ALA A 46 4.66 -6.69 5.66
C ALA A 46 5.94 -6.37 4.90
N LEU A 47 6.63 -5.30 5.30
CA LEU A 47 7.92 -4.92 4.74
C LEU A 47 9.04 -5.58 5.54
N TYR A 48 9.93 -6.27 4.83
CA TYR A 48 11.16 -6.84 5.35
C TYR A 48 12.37 -6.11 4.76
N SER A 49 13.42 -5.97 5.56
CA SER A 49 14.71 -5.46 5.11
C SER A 49 15.82 -6.45 5.36
N SER A 50 16.69 -6.58 4.36
CA SER A 50 17.90 -7.40 4.38
C SER A 50 19.17 -6.55 4.52
N ALA A 51 19.05 -5.24 4.83
CA ALA A 51 20.18 -4.31 4.93
C ALA A 51 21.28 -4.78 5.91
N ASN A 52 20.89 -5.51 6.96
CA ASN A 52 21.79 -6.02 8.01
C ASN A 52 22.12 -7.52 7.85
N GLY A 53 21.88 -8.09 6.66
CA GLY A 53 22.12 -9.50 6.35
C GLY A 53 20.83 -10.31 6.34
N GLU A 54 20.35 -10.76 7.50
CA GLU A 54 19.12 -11.56 7.58
C GLU A 54 17.86 -10.69 7.40
N PRO A 55 16.82 -11.15 6.66
CA PRO A 55 15.58 -10.42 6.49
C PRO A 55 14.87 -10.19 7.82
N ALA A 56 14.79 -8.92 8.25
CA ALA A 56 14.08 -8.50 9.44
C ALA A 56 12.80 -7.73 9.08
N ARG A 57 11.70 -8.01 9.78
CA ARG A 57 10.44 -7.28 9.59
C ARG A 57 10.58 -5.86 10.13
N ILE A 58 10.29 -4.87 9.29
CA ILE A 58 10.23 -3.45 9.67
C ILE A 58 8.83 -3.08 10.15
N GLY A 59 7.80 -3.54 9.43
CA GLY A 59 6.45 -3.06 9.67
C GLY A 59 5.46 -3.50 8.62
N VAL A 60 4.37 -2.74 8.50
CA VAL A 60 3.28 -3.01 7.56
C VAL A 60 2.96 -1.77 6.75
N VAL A 61 2.74 -1.94 5.45
CA VAL A 61 2.33 -0.84 4.56
C VAL A 61 0.91 -0.41 4.95
N SER A 62 0.75 0.85 5.36
CA SER A 62 -0.58 1.43 5.63
C SER A 62 -1.16 2.16 4.43
N GLU A 63 -0.30 2.72 3.58
CA GLU A 63 -0.71 3.57 2.47
C GLU A 63 0.37 3.58 1.37
N VAL A 64 -0.04 3.84 0.13
CA VAL A 64 0.87 4.11 -0.99
C VAL A 64 0.60 5.53 -1.45
N LEU A 65 1.63 6.37 -1.42
CA LEU A 65 1.58 7.77 -1.79
C LEU A 65 2.16 7.98 -3.18
N ASP A 66 1.56 8.90 -3.93
CA ASP A 66 2.14 9.44 -5.16
C ASP A 66 2.87 10.74 -4.84
N ASN A 67 4.18 10.78 -5.03
CA ASN A 67 4.96 12.02 -4.88
C ASN A 67 5.22 12.74 -6.21
N GLY A 68 4.63 12.26 -7.32
CA GLY A 68 4.78 12.79 -8.67
C GLY A 68 5.98 12.25 -9.44
N ALA A 69 6.94 11.58 -8.78
CA ALA A 69 8.07 10.92 -9.44
C ALA A 69 7.97 9.39 -9.35
N HIS A 70 7.77 8.87 -8.14
CA HIS A 70 7.64 7.44 -7.86
C HIS A 70 6.63 7.21 -6.74
N ALA A 71 6.03 6.01 -6.72
CA ALA A 71 5.22 5.60 -5.58
C ALA A 71 6.08 5.47 -4.32
N VAL A 72 5.52 5.85 -3.17
CA VAL A 72 6.17 5.77 -1.86
C VAL A 72 5.29 4.97 -0.91
N LEU A 73 5.82 3.89 -0.34
CA LEU A 73 5.15 3.13 0.68
C LEU A 73 5.25 3.89 2.01
N LYS A 74 4.11 4.13 2.64
CA LYS A 74 4.04 4.53 4.04
C LYS A 74 3.91 3.28 4.90
N VAL A 75 4.93 3.02 5.70
CA VAL A 75 5.05 1.81 6.53
C VAL A 75 4.89 2.18 7.99
N LEU A 76 3.93 1.58 8.66
CA LEU A 76 3.81 1.65 10.12
C LEU A 76 4.78 0.67 10.74
N LEU A 77 5.64 1.18 11.60
CA LEU A 77 6.71 0.41 12.21
C LEU A 77 6.17 -0.53 13.26
N GLN A 78 6.70 -1.75 13.25
CA GLN A 78 6.30 -2.79 14.18
C GLN A 78 7.54 -3.46 14.75
N LYS A 79 7.47 -3.86 16.02
CA LYS A 79 8.51 -4.58 16.74
C LYS A 79 7.95 -5.91 17.26
N GLY A 80 8.85 -6.87 17.46
CA GLY A 80 8.50 -8.21 17.92
C GLY A 80 8.38 -9.21 16.76
N GLU A 81 8.71 -10.45 17.08
CA GLU A 81 8.70 -11.57 16.14
C GLU A 81 7.37 -12.33 16.21
N GLY A 82 6.84 -12.74 15.06
CA GLY A 82 5.63 -13.58 14.96
C GLY A 82 4.42 -12.92 14.29
N GLU A 83 3.25 -13.57 14.46
CA GLU A 83 2.01 -13.18 13.78
C GLU A 83 1.38 -11.88 14.31
N SER A 84 1.71 -11.48 15.54
CA SER A 84 1.14 -10.30 16.20
C SER A 84 2.22 -9.34 16.71
N PRO A 85 2.89 -8.58 15.83
CA PRO A 85 3.89 -7.61 16.24
C PRO A 85 3.24 -6.35 16.83
N GLU A 86 3.95 -5.70 17.74
CA GLU A 86 3.50 -4.48 18.41
C GLU A 86 3.87 -3.24 17.60
N PRO A 87 3.00 -2.21 17.53
CA PRO A 87 3.35 -0.95 16.89
C PRO A 87 4.46 -0.23 17.68
N VAL A 88 5.45 0.29 16.96
CA VAL A 88 6.43 1.25 17.52
C VAL A 88 5.73 2.60 17.61
N LEU A 89 5.89 3.31 18.74
CA LEU A 89 5.27 4.61 18.94
C LEU A 89 6.32 5.73 18.88
N ASP A 90 5.94 6.87 18.31
CA ASP A 90 6.71 8.11 18.31
C ASP A 90 6.69 8.78 19.70
N ALA A 91 7.45 9.87 19.87
CA ALA A 91 7.51 10.64 21.11
C ALA A 91 6.15 11.20 21.58
N LYS A 92 5.13 11.20 20.71
CA LYS A 92 3.76 11.67 21.00
C LYS A 92 2.79 10.50 21.20
N GLY A 93 3.28 9.25 21.27
CA GLY A 93 2.46 8.05 21.47
C GLY A 93 1.67 7.63 20.23
N ARG A 94 2.02 8.11 19.03
CA ARG A 94 1.37 7.71 17.77
C ARG A 94 2.19 6.63 17.08
N PRO A 95 1.58 5.74 16.27
CA PRO A 95 2.34 4.79 15.46
C PRO A 95 3.44 5.50 14.66
N ALA A 96 4.68 5.06 14.85
CA ALA A 96 5.81 5.58 14.10
C ALA A 96 5.71 5.08 12.66
N GLU A 97 6.10 5.93 11.72
CA GLU A 97 5.98 5.69 10.29
C GLU A 97 7.30 5.91 9.56
N MET A 98 7.48 5.21 8.44
CA MET A 98 8.61 5.32 7.54
C MET A 98 8.12 5.40 6.10
N LEU A 99 8.80 6.23 5.30
CA LEU A 99 8.55 6.38 3.88
C LEU A 99 9.61 5.61 3.10
N VAL A 100 9.18 4.63 2.32
CA VAL A 100 10.05 3.75 1.55
C VAL A 100 9.73 3.93 0.06
N PRO A 101 10.68 4.38 -0.77
CA PRO A 101 10.47 4.49 -2.21
C PRO A 101 10.16 3.11 -2.82
N PHE A 102 9.04 2.99 -3.53
CA PHE A 102 8.65 1.76 -4.22
C PHE A 102 9.32 1.72 -5.60
N VAL A 103 10.64 1.46 -5.60
CA VAL A 103 11.48 1.41 -6.81
C VAL A 103 12.32 0.14 -6.80
N ARG A 104 12.61 -0.41 -7.99
CA ARG A 104 13.44 -1.62 -8.16
C ARG A 104 14.84 -1.54 -7.54
N ALA A 105 15.35 -0.34 -7.28
CA ALA A 105 16.64 -0.17 -6.61
C ALA A 105 16.61 -0.63 -5.13
N HIS A 106 15.43 -0.60 -4.49
CA HIS A 106 15.26 -0.95 -3.08
C HIS A 106 14.29 -2.09 -2.84
N ILE A 107 13.34 -2.32 -3.74
CA ILE A 107 12.35 -3.39 -3.65
C ILE A 107 12.83 -4.56 -4.50
N HIS A 108 13.19 -5.65 -3.81
CA HIS A 108 13.80 -6.83 -4.43
C HIS A 108 12.78 -7.90 -4.79
N ALA A 109 11.72 -8.05 -3.98
CA ALA A 109 10.64 -8.97 -4.26
C ALA A 109 9.32 -8.51 -3.64
N VAL A 110 8.21 -8.85 -4.30
CA VAL A 110 6.84 -8.65 -3.82
C VAL A 110 6.08 -9.96 -3.96
N ASP A 111 5.73 -10.57 -2.85
CA ASP A 111 4.88 -11.76 -2.78
C ASP A 111 3.49 -11.34 -2.24
N LEU A 112 2.55 -11.15 -3.15
CA LEU A 112 1.18 -10.77 -2.80
C LEU A 112 0.42 -11.91 -2.11
N ALA A 113 0.78 -13.17 -2.35
CA ALA A 113 0.13 -14.32 -1.72
C ALA A 113 0.53 -14.43 -0.24
N ALA A 114 1.82 -14.22 0.06
CA ALA A 114 2.35 -14.15 1.42
C ALA A 114 2.16 -12.77 2.08
N ARG A 115 1.68 -11.77 1.35
CA ARG A 115 1.61 -10.35 1.76
C ARG A 115 2.97 -9.84 2.27
N ARG A 116 4.02 -10.09 1.51
CA ARG A 116 5.40 -9.79 1.88
C ARG A 116 6.08 -8.95 0.81
N ILE A 117 6.80 -7.92 1.25
CA ILE A 117 7.68 -7.10 0.41
C ILE A 117 9.08 -7.19 0.99
N ASP A 118 10.04 -7.60 0.18
CA ASP A 118 11.46 -7.68 0.56
C ASP A 118 12.22 -6.49 -0.02
N SER A 119 13.02 -5.85 0.83
CA SER A 119 13.80 -4.66 0.48
C SER A 119 15.20 -4.69 1.07
N ASP A 120 16.04 -3.75 0.67
CA ASP A 120 17.30 -3.40 1.34
C ASP A 120 17.24 -2.04 2.05
N TRP A 121 16.03 -1.49 2.21
CA TRP A 121 15.87 -0.19 2.83
C TRP A 121 16.39 -0.23 4.27
N PRO A 122 17.27 0.70 4.69
CA PRO A 122 17.90 0.63 6.00
C PRO A 122 16.85 0.68 7.11
N ALA A 123 16.95 -0.24 8.06
CA ALA A 123 16.03 -0.40 9.18
C ALA A 123 16.44 0.40 10.43
N ASP A 124 17.49 1.23 10.33
CA ASP A 124 18.04 1.94 11.49
C ASP A 124 17.08 3.04 11.99
N PHE A 125 16.68 2.90 13.26
CA PHE A 125 15.82 3.81 14.03
C PHE A 125 16.51 4.27 15.32
#